data_AF-A0A4R5A025-F1
#
_entry.id   AF-A0A4R5A025-F1
#
_cell.length_a   1.000
_cell.length_b   1.000
_cell.length_c   1.000
_cell.angle_alpha   90.00
_cell.angle_beta   90.00
_cell.angle_gamma   90.00
#
_symmetry.space_group_name_H-M   'P 1'
#
loop_
_entity.id
_entity.type
_entity.pdbx_description
1 polymer ?
#
loop_
_entity_poly.entity_id
_entity_poly.type
_entity_poly.pdbx_seq_one_letter_code
_entity_poly.pdbx_strand_id
1 'polypeptide(L)'
;MELSRRTVLRAAADVGAAAMVPGTAFAGTQALTVNKVKDLTGPGLTDRFRMAGTDLGIPARAPDGRMVFVFGDTFEEARVGGGWWRSPVALWSNTTNLAGG
;
A
#
# COMPACT_ATOMS: atom_id res chain seq x y z
N MET A 1 33.19 12.10 -30.66
CA MET A 1 33.43 10.64 -30.65
C MET A 1 32.48 10.05 -29.63
N GLU A 2 31.27 9.70 -30.07
CA GLU A 2 30.23 9.13 -29.21
C GLU A 2 30.54 7.64 -28.99
N LEU A 3 30.85 7.25 -27.76
CA LEU A 3 31.07 5.86 -27.40
C LEU A 3 29.70 5.19 -27.18
N SER A 4 29.31 4.34 -28.14
CA SER A 4 28.06 3.59 -28.12
C SER A 4 28.04 2.54 -27.00
N ARG A 5 26.89 2.44 -26.31
CA ARG A 5 26.56 1.51 -25.21
C ARG A 5 26.81 0.02 -25.49
N ARG A 6 27.14 -0.34 -26.74
CA ARG A 6 27.44 -1.72 -27.17
C ARG A 6 28.86 -2.18 -26.84
N THR A 7 29.79 -1.28 -26.53
CA THR A 7 31.18 -1.65 -26.21
C THR A 7 31.34 -2.22 -24.80
N VAL A 8 30.44 -1.89 -23.86
CA VAL A 8 30.55 -2.31 -22.45
C VAL A 8 30.19 -3.79 -22.23
N LEU A 9 29.41 -4.40 -23.12
CA LEU A 9 28.85 -5.76 -22.91
C LEU A 9 29.70 -6.91 -23.47
N ARG A 10 30.93 -6.68 -23.95
CA ARG A 10 31.78 -7.71 -24.56
C ARG A 10 33.03 -8.12 -23.77
N ALA A 11 33.27 -7.54 -22.58
CA ALA A 11 34.49 -7.79 -21.80
C ALA A 11 34.26 -8.62 -20.51
N ALA A 12 33.44 -9.67 -20.58
CA ALA A 12 33.24 -10.60 -19.46
C ALA A 12 33.21 -12.06 -19.93
N ALA A 13 34.10 -12.41 -20.84
CA ALA A 13 34.31 -13.79 -21.26
C ALA A 13 35.81 -14.11 -21.21
N ASP A 14 36.39 -14.05 -20.02
CA ASP A 14 37.68 -14.65 -19.71
C ASP A 14 37.58 -15.48 -18.43
N VAL A 15 37.99 -16.74 -18.55
CA VAL A 15 37.91 -17.81 -17.55
C VAL A 15 38.83 -17.49 -16.38
N GLY A 16 38.26 -17.35 -15.19
CA GLY A 16 39.01 -17.28 -13.93
C GLY A 16 38.18 -17.94 -12.83
N ALA A 17 38.75 -18.96 -12.18
CA ALA A 17 38.11 -19.76 -11.14
C ALA A 17 37.40 -18.88 -10.09
N ALA A 18 36.08 -18.85 -10.15
CA ALA A 18 35.27 -18.19 -9.13
C ALA A 18 35.33 -19.05 -7.86
N ALA A 19 36.04 -18.55 -6.86
CA ALA A 19 35.91 -19.02 -5.50
C ALA A 19 34.42 -19.13 -5.15
N MET A 20 34.01 -20.31 -4.68
CA MET A 20 32.66 -20.50 -4.17
C MET A 20 32.53 -19.69 -2.88
N VAL A 21 32.13 -18.42 -3.01
CA VAL A 21 31.62 -17.66 -1.87
C VAL A 21 30.35 -18.39 -1.45
N PRO A 22 30.23 -18.88 -0.21
CA PRO A 22 28.98 -19.44 0.27
C PRO A 22 27.95 -18.32 0.20
N GLY A 23 27.10 -18.35 -0.83
CA GLY A 23 25.97 -17.46 -0.94
C GLY A 23 25.13 -17.68 0.32
N THR A 24 24.94 -16.62 1.10
CA THR A 24 23.93 -16.62 2.14
C THR A 24 22.61 -16.94 1.46
N ALA A 25 22.08 -18.13 1.74
CA ALA A 25 20.74 -18.49 1.28
C ALA A 25 19.80 -17.42 1.82
N PHE A 26 19.16 -16.66 0.94
CA PHE A 26 18.04 -15.82 1.34
C PHE A 26 17.03 -16.75 2.01
N ALA A 27 16.77 -16.51 3.30
CA ALA A 27 15.71 -17.20 4.00
C ALA A 27 14.47 -17.13 3.12
N GLY A 28 13.93 -18.30 2.74
CA GLY A 28 12.84 -18.38 1.79
C GLY A 28 11.72 -17.43 2.20
N THR A 29 11.23 -16.63 1.25
CA THR A 29 10.11 -15.71 1.47
C THR A 29 8.94 -16.53 2.00
N GLN A 30 8.66 -16.41 3.30
CA GLN A 30 7.43 -16.96 3.84
C GLN A 30 6.26 -16.21 3.20
N ALA A 31 5.31 -16.96 2.64
CA ALA A 31 4.11 -16.37 2.06
C ALA A 31 3.32 -15.67 3.17
N LEU A 32 3.06 -14.36 2.99
CA LEU A 32 2.20 -13.62 3.90
C LEU A 32 0.76 -14.13 3.73
N THR A 33 0.14 -14.60 4.80
CA THR A 33 -1.30 -14.90 4.81
C THR A 33 -2.05 -13.62 5.15
N VAL A 34 -2.88 -13.14 4.24
CA VAL A 34 -3.66 -11.91 4.40
C VAL A 34 -5.14 -12.24 4.36
N ASN A 35 -5.90 -11.77 5.34
CA ASN A 35 -7.35 -11.91 5.41
C ASN A 35 -8.02 -10.55 5.31
N LYS A 36 -8.97 -10.38 4.39
CA LYS A 36 -9.83 -9.20 4.35
C LYS A 36 -10.79 -9.25 5.54
N VAL A 37 -10.74 -8.24 6.40
CA VAL A 37 -11.63 -8.15 7.57
C VAL A 37 -12.97 -7.54 7.16
N LYS A 38 -12.96 -6.33 6.60
CA LYS A 38 -14.16 -5.59 6.20
C LYS A 38 -13.81 -4.44 5.25
N ASP A 39 -14.82 -3.93 4.54
CA ASP A 39 -14.75 -2.63 3.86
C ASP A 39 -14.98 -1.49 4.86
N LEU A 40 -14.13 -0.46 4.81
CA LEU A 40 -14.24 0.73 5.67
C LEU A 40 -15.10 1.82 5.03
N THR A 41 -15.10 1.90 3.71
CA THR A 41 -15.81 2.90 2.90
C THR A 41 -16.49 2.21 1.72
N GLY A 42 -17.47 2.88 1.12
CA GLY A 42 -18.20 2.36 -0.03
C GLY A 42 -19.71 2.66 0.04
N PRO A 43 -20.45 2.38 -1.05
CA PRO A 43 -21.90 2.51 -1.09
C PRO A 43 -22.56 1.76 0.06
N GLY A 44 -23.47 2.43 0.77
CA GLY A 44 -24.18 1.90 1.94
C GLY A 44 -23.36 1.86 3.24
N LEU A 45 -22.05 2.10 3.22
CA LEU A 45 -21.18 2.12 4.41
C LEU A 45 -20.93 3.53 4.90
N THR A 46 -20.59 4.44 3.98
CA THR A 46 -20.16 5.81 4.29
C THR A 46 -21.01 6.89 3.61
N ASP A 47 -22.17 6.51 3.06
CA ASP A 47 -23.09 7.43 2.36
C ASP A 47 -23.55 8.59 3.24
N ARG A 48 -23.77 8.34 4.54
CA ARG A 48 -24.14 9.40 5.51
C ARG A 48 -23.10 10.52 5.61
N PHE A 49 -21.86 10.23 5.21
CA PHE A 49 -20.75 11.18 5.16
C PHE A 49 -20.43 11.65 3.74
N ARG A 50 -21.12 11.13 2.71
CA ARG A 50 -20.83 11.36 1.29
C ARG A 50 -19.38 11.01 0.94
N MET A 51 -18.96 9.81 1.35
CA MET A 51 -17.59 9.31 1.16
C MET A 51 -17.62 7.90 0.55
N ALA A 52 -18.42 7.65 -0.49
CA ALA A 52 -18.52 6.31 -1.07
C ALA A 52 -17.27 5.95 -1.91
N GLY A 53 -16.53 6.94 -2.42
CA GLY A 53 -15.26 6.73 -3.09
C GLY A 53 -14.13 7.45 -2.38
N THR A 54 -13.05 6.75 -2.02
CA THR A 54 -11.84 7.38 -1.49
C THR A 54 -10.62 6.81 -2.19
N ASP A 55 -9.58 7.61 -2.38
CA ASP A 55 -8.24 7.08 -2.58
C ASP A 55 -7.61 6.65 -1.24
N LEU A 56 -6.40 6.08 -1.32
CA LEU A 56 -5.44 5.77 -0.25
C LEU A 56 -5.96 5.84 1.20
N GLY A 57 -6.00 4.71 1.93
CA GLY A 57 -6.31 4.70 3.37
C GLY A 57 -5.08 4.41 4.24
N ILE A 58 -4.70 5.34 5.12
CA ILE A 58 -3.61 5.15 6.09
C ILE A 58 -4.20 4.99 7.50
N PRO A 59 -4.10 3.79 8.11
CA PRO A 59 -4.49 3.58 9.50
C PRO A 59 -3.39 4.08 10.45
N ALA A 60 -3.78 4.78 11.52
CA ALA A 60 -2.92 5.13 12.64
C ALA A 60 -3.63 4.88 13.96
N ARG A 61 -2.87 4.48 14.98
CA ARG A 61 -3.39 4.32 16.34
C ARG A 61 -3.26 5.64 17.09
N ALA A 62 -4.38 6.16 17.58
CA ALA A 62 -4.41 7.35 18.41
C ALA A 62 -3.90 7.04 19.84
N PRO A 63 -3.48 8.06 20.62
CA PRO A 63 -2.99 7.87 21.98
C PRO A 63 -3.99 7.19 22.93
N ASP A 64 -5.28 7.35 22.68
CA ASP A 64 -6.37 6.72 23.45
C ASP A 64 -6.63 5.25 23.04
N GLY A 65 -5.83 4.70 22.13
CA GLY A 65 -5.89 3.32 21.66
C GLY A 65 -6.90 3.05 20.55
N ARG A 66 -7.69 4.05 20.13
CA ARG A 66 -8.59 3.95 18.97
C ARG A 66 -7.80 4.09 17.67
N MET A 67 -8.45 3.75 16.56
CA MET A 67 -7.87 3.91 15.22
C MET A 67 -8.43 5.14 14.53
N VAL A 68 -7.56 5.87 13.83
CA VAL A 68 -7.93 6.87 12.82
C VAL A 68 -7.51 6.36 11.46
N PHE A 69 -8.39 6.50 10.47
CA PHE A 69 -8.10 6.18 9.07
C PHE A 69 -8.14 7.47 8.28
N VAL A 70 -7.01 7.85 7.69
CA VAL A 70 -6.90 9.07 6.88
C VAL A 70 -6.93 8.68 5.41
N PHE A 71 -7.80 9.34 4.67
CA PHE A 71 -8.00 9.20 3.24
C PHE A 71 -7.60 10.50 2.52
N GLY A 72 -7.11 10.38 1.29
CA GLY A 72 -6.85 11.52 0.43
C GLY A 72 -8.13 11.93 -0.30
N ASP A 73 -8.08 11.96 -1.63
CA ASP A 73 -9.19 12.38 -2.48
C ASP A 73 -10.43 11.53 -2.22
N THR A 74 -11.45 12.18 -1.67
CA THR A 74 -12.70 11.54 -1.30
C THR A 74 -13.87 12.18 -2.03
N PHE A 75 -14.76 11.34 -2.56
CA PHE A 75 -15.90 11.69 -3.40
C PHE A 75 -17.21 11.16 -2.80
N GLU A 76 -18.31 11.83 -3.13
CA GLU A 76 -19.64 11.41 -2.73
C GLU A 76 -20.02 10.06 -3.36
N GLU A 77 -19.82 9.93 -4.67
CA GLU A 77 -20.10 8.70 -5.40
C GLU A 77 -18.89 7.75 -5.41
N ALA A 78 -19.12 6.45 -5.59
CA ALA A 78 -18.08 5.42 -5.60
C ALA A 78 -17.25 5.37 -6.90
N ARG A 79 -16.75 6.53 -7.35
CA ARG A 79 -15.81 6.69 -8.47
C ARG A 79 -14.96 7.93 -8.28
N VAL A 80 -13.80 7.96 -8.93
CA VAL A 80 -12.97 9.18 -9.03
C VAL A 80 -13.77 10.28 -9.73
N GLY A 81 -13.77 11.49 -9.16
CA GLY A 81 -14.54 12.62 -9.68
C GLY A 81 -16.05 12.51 -9.43
N GLY A 82 -16.49 11.63 -8.52
CA GLY A 82 -17.89 11.41 -8.13
C GLY A 82 -18.55 12.55 -7.34
N GLY A 83 -18.20 13.81 -7.63
CA GLY A 83 -18.75 14.98 -6.96
C GLY A 83 -18.30 15.16 -5.51
N TRP A 84 -18.60 16.35 -4.98
CA TRP A 84 -18.41 16.71 -3.56
C TRP A 84 -17.02 16.38 -2.98
N TRP A 85 -15.99 16.66 -3.78
CA TRP A 85 -14.61 16.31 -3.45
C TRP A 85 -14.10 17.02 -2.19
N ARG A 86 -13.44 16.25 -1.32
CA ARG A 86 -12.78 16.72 -0.11
C ARG A 86 -11.47 15.96 0.10
N SER A 87 -10.45 16.64 0.59
CA SER A 87 -9.14 16.04 0.90
C SER A 87 -8.37 16.93 1.90
N PRO A 88 -7.71 16.36 2.94
CA PRO A 88 -7.85 14.98 3.41
C PRO A 88 -9.18 14.78 4.17
N VAL A 89 -9.62 13.53 4.31
CA VAL A 89 -10.76 13.18 5.18
C VAL A 89 -10.37 12.04 6.12
N ALA A 90 -10.79 12.11 7.38
CA ALA A 90 -10.50 11.09 8.38
C ALA A 90 -11.76 10.46 8.96
N LEU A 91 -11.72 9.14 9.18
CA LEU A 91 -12.71 8.41 9.98
C LEU A 91 -12.08 7.97 11.31
N TRP A 92 -12.83 8.16 12.39
CA TRP A 92 -12.43 7.74 13.73
C TRP A 92 -13.19 6.48 14.14
N SER A 93 -12.48 5.49 14.67
CA SER A 93 -13.09 4.26 15.18
C SER A 93 -13.79 4.51 16.51
N ASN A 94 -14.99 3.96 16.66
CA ASN A 94 -15.72 3.94 17.95
C ASN A 94 -15.29 2.79 18.86
N THR A 95 -14.43 1.89 18.39
CA THR A 95 -13.90 0.75 19.14
C THR A 95 -12.37 0.77 19.20
N THR A 96 -11.82 0.23 20.28
CA THR A 96 -10.39 -0.07 20.41
C THR A 96 -10.08 -1.55 20.08
N ASN A 97 -11.11 -2.37 19.86
CA ASN A 97 -11.00 -3.78 19.49
C ASN A 97 -11.45 -3.99 18.03
N LEU A 98 -10.53 -3.81 17.08
CA LEU A 98 -10.83 -4.01 15.65
C LEU A 98 -11.12 -5.48 15.29
N ALA A 99 -10.57 -6.43 16.04
CA ALA A 99 -10.81 -7.85 15.79
C ALA A 99 -12.26 -8.27 16.14
N GLY A 100 -12.96 -7.47 16.95
CA GLY A 100 -14.34 -7.72 17.35
C GLY A 100 -15.40 -7.29 16.32
N GLY A 101 -15.01 -6.54 15.27
CA GLY A 101 -15.93 -5.99 14.27
C GLY A 101 -16.36 -4.56 14.56
#